data_AF-F0H1G9-F1
#
_entry.id   AF-F0H1G9-F1
#
_cell.length_a   1.000
_cell.length_b   1.000
_cell.length_c   1.000
_cell.angle_alpha   90.00
_cell.angle_beta   90.00
_cell.angle_gamma   90.00
#
_symmetry.space_group_name_H-M   'P 1'
#
loop_
_entity.id
_entity.type
_entity.pdbx_description
1 polymer ?
#
loop_
_entity_poly.entity_id
_entity_poly.type
_entity_poly.pdbx_seq_one_letter_code
_entity_poly.pdbx_strand_id
1 'polypeptide(L)'
;MDSIDYKKQGVVFDIQRYSINDGPGIRTIVFLKGCPLRCAWCSNPESQHPNRELLYRKMLCIHCNLCLKACKQGALDPSNPNLIDREKCILCEDCANICPTGALEVKGKNMTVEEVINELKKDESYYHRSNGGITLSGGEALMQADFCRELLKACKARGWHTAIETEGYASKDAINKVMPYIDLALLDCKASNDEIHKKWTGVSNKLIRENSYLIQDITHTIIRIPTIPTVNSDINEYRDMIKFIKTLPKVKEIHILPYHNYGEKKYELLGRDYKLKNIGKVDEKHIEKLKQLVESEGFICEIGG
;
A
#
# COMPACT_ATOMS: atom_id res chain seq x y z
N MET A 1 -27.84 -8.91 9.88
CA MET A 1 -26.50 -8.28 9.87
C MET A 1 -25.59 -9.18 10.66
N ASP A 2 -24.53 -9.69 10.05
CA ASP A 2 -23.54 -10.50 10.76
C ASP A 2 -22.92 -9.67 11.90
N SER A 3 -22.79 -10.25 13.09
CA SER A 3 -22.17 -9.59 14.24
C SER A 3 -20.75 -9.13 13.91
N ILE A 4 -20.41 -7.89 14.26
CA ILE A 4 -19.07 -7.32 14.05
C ILE A 4 -18.17 -7.69 15.23
N ASP A 5 -17.00 -8.30 14.97
CA ASP A 5 -15.99 -8.52 16.00
C ASP A 5 -15.08 -7.30 16.16
N TYR A 6 -15.45 -6.41 17.09
CA TYR A 6 -14.69 -5.20 17.41
C TYR A 6 -13.33 -5.46 18.05
N LYS A 7 -13.09 -6.68 18.57
CA LYS A 7 -11.82 -7.07 19.21
C LYS A 7 -10.83 -7.68 18.23
N LYS A 8 -11.24 -8.00 17.00
CA LYS A 8 -10.34 -8.51 15.96
C LYS A 8 -9.19 -7.52 15.76
N GLN A 9 -7.96 -8.03 15.79
CA GLN A 9 -6.74 -7.23 15.66
C GLN A 9 -6.12 -7.34 14.28
N GLY A 10 -5.52 -6.25 13.84
CA GLY A 10 -4.66 -6.14 12.67
C GLY A 10 -3.43 -5.29 12.98
N VAL A 11 -2.44 -5.36 12.12
CA VAL A 11 -1.19 -4.60 12.23
C VAL A 11 -1.26 -3.41 11.28
N VAL A 12 -1.50 -2.22 11.83
CA VAL A 12 -1.64 -0.94 11.12
C VAL A 12 -0.34 -0.16 11.29
N PHE A 13 0.31 0.28 10.21
CA PHE A 13 1.54 1.08 10.33
C PHE A 13 1.32 2.59 10.20
N ASP A 14 0.21 3.02 9.60
CA ASP A 14 -0.17 4.43 9.52
C ASP A 14 -1.67 4.60 9.29
N ILE A 15 -2.19 5.76 9.68
CA ILE A 15 -3.55 6.21 9.34
C ILE A 15 -3.44 7.62 8.80
N GLN A 16 -3.57 7.77 7.49
CA GLN A 16 -3.46 9.06 6.82
C GLN A 16 -4.84 9.66 6.60
N ARG A 17 -5.04 10.86 7.11
CA ARG A 17 -6.30 11.59 7.02
C ARG A 17 -6.25 12.58 5.86
N TYR A 18 -7.42 12.91 5.32
CA TYR A 18 -7.59 13.95 4.28
C TYR A 18 -6.89 13.62 2.94
N SER A 19 -6.98 12.36 2.51
CA SER A 19 -6.51 11.93 1.20
C SER A 19 -7.57 12.17 0.11
N ILE A 20 -7.13 12.53 -1.08
CA ILE A 20 -8.00 12.87 -2.23
C ILE A 20 -7.73 12.01 -3.47
N ASN A 21 -6.71 11.15 -3.43
CA ASN A 21 -6.15 10.44 -4.59
C ASN A 21 -6.37 8.90 -4.53
N ASP A 22 -7.10 8.45 -3.51
CA ASP A 22 -7.16 7.04 -3.10
C ASP A 22 -8.60 6.51 -3.17
N GLY A 23 -9.39 7.08 -4.09
CA GLY A 23 -10.81 6.86 -4.31
C GLY A 23 -11.63 8.16 -4.30
N PRO A 24 -12.96 8.08 -4.43
CA PRO A 24 -13.82 9.27 -4.50
C PRO A 24 -13.86 10.04 -3.18
N GLY A 25 -14.01 11.36 -3.28
CA GLY A 25 -14.18 12.26 -2.13
C GLY A 25 -12.96 12.35 -1.21
N ILE A 26 -13.17 12.89 -0.01
CA ILE A 26 -12.14 12.95 1.03
C ILE A 26 -12.10 11.62 1.77
N ARG A 27 -10.89 11.09 1.95
CA ARG A 27 -10.69 9.75 2.49
C ARG A 27 -9.72 9.73 3.64
N THR A 28 -9.89 8.73 4.50
CA THR A 28 -8.88 8.32 5.47
C THR A 28 -8.37 6.94 5.11
N ILE A 29 -7.06 6.83 4.92
CA ILE A 29 -6.39 5.60 4.51
C ILE A 29 -5.89 4.86 5.74
N VAL A 30 -6.23 3.58 5.85
CA VAL A 30 -5.68 2.68 6.85
C VAL A 30 -4.59 1.85 6.19
N PHE A 31 -3.34 2.13 6.54
CA PHE A 31 -2.19 1.46 5.97
C PHE A 31 -1.77 0.23 6.79
N LEU A 32 -1.89 -0.94 6.20
CA LEU A 32 -1.66 -2.25 6.83
C LEU A 32 -0.27 -2.82 6.53
N LYS A 33 0.30 -3.55 7.49
CA LYS A 33 1.54 -4.31 7.33
C LYS A 33 1.33 -5.62 6.56
N GLY A 34 2.42 -6.13 6.00
CA GLY A 34 2.49 -7.36 5.21
C GLY A 34 2.24 -7.10 3.73
N CYS A 35 3.20 -7.44 2.88
CA CYS A 35 3.00 -7.51 1.43
C CYS A 35 3.72 -8.76 0.89
N PRO A 36 3.11 -9.56 0.01
CA PRO A 36 3.79 -10.70 -0.59
C PRO A 36 4.78 -10.26 -1.70
N LEU A 37 4.64 -9.04 -2.22
CA LEU A 37 5.50 -8.49 -3.25
C LEU A 37 6.70 -7.72 -2.67
N ARG A 38 7.74 -7.57 -3.48
CA ARG A 38 8.97 -6.79 -3.24
C ARG A 38 9.26 -5.87 -4.42
N CYS A 39 8.23 -5.11 -4.82
CA CYS A 39 8.30 -4.13 -5.89
C CYS A 39 9.53 -3.22 -5.71
N ALA A 40 10.35 -3.10 -6.76
CA ALA A 40 11.56 -2.27 -6.71
C ALA A 40 11.28 -0.77 -6.49
N TRP A 41 10.06 -0.33 -6.81
CA TRP A 41 9.55 1.05 -6.65
C TRP A 41 8.58 1.20 -5.46
N CYS A 42 8.54 0.26 -4.51
CA CYS A 42 7.56 0.30 -3.42
C CYS A 42 7.65 1.63 -2.66
N SER A 43 6.54 2.35 -2.56
CA SER A 43 6.50 3.63 -1.83
C SER A 43 6.40 3.47 -0.31
N ASN A 44 6.11 2.25 0.16
CA ASN A 44 5.93 1.91 1.57
C ASN A 44 6.76 0.67 1.95
N PRO A 45 8.11 0.70 1.86
CA PRO A 45 8.94 -0.47 2.20
C PRO A 45 8.74 -0.99 3.64
N GLU A 46 8.29 -0.14 4.57
CA GLU A 46 7.90 -0.49 5.94
C GLU A 46 6.63 -1.34 6.03
N SER A 47 5.87 -1.48 4.93
CA SER A 47 4.70 -2.36 4.87
C SER A 47 5.04 -3.78 4.42
N GLN A 48 6.22 -4.01 3.84
CA GLN A 48 6.54 -5.29 3.18
C GLN A 48 6.61 -6.47 4.14
N HIS A 49 7.09 -6.25 5.36
CA HIS A 49 7.11 -7.27 6.39
C HIS A 49 5.81 -7.24 7.21
N PRO A 50 5.22 -8.40 7.54
CA PRO A 50 4.00 -8.46 8.35
C PRO A 50 4.25 -8.03 9.80
N ASN A 51 5.50 -8.17 10.27
CA ASN A 51 5.91 -7.78 11.60
C ASN A 51 6.21 -6.28 11.68
N ARG A 52 6.24 -5.78 12.92
CA ARG A 52 6.65 -4.41 13.25
C ARG A 52 8.10 -4.16 12.83
N GLU A 53 8.45 -2.91 12.57
CA GLU A 53 9.80 -2.52 12.15
C GLU A 53 10.25 -1.22 12.83
N LEU A 54 11.52 -1.15 13.25
CA LEU A 54 12.09 0.05 13.85
C LEU A 54 12.76 0.91 12.76
N LEU A 55 12.39 2.18 12.67
CA LEU A 55 12.96 3.16 11.73
C LEU A 55 13.88 4.12 12.48
N TYR A 56 14.91 4.62 11.79
CA TYR A 56 15.79 5.65 12.31
C TYR A 56 15.75 6.92 11.44
N ARG A 57 15.15 7.98 11.97
CA ARG A 57 15.08 9.33 11.38
C ARG A 57 16.27 10.15 11.87
N LYS A 58 17.42 9.96 11.20
CA LYS A 58 18.69 10.64 11.52
C LYS A 58 18.54 12.15 11.75
N MET A 59 17.73 12.82 10.92
CA MET A 59 17.48 14.26 11.00
C MET A 59 16.82 14.73 12.31
N LEU A 60 16.13 13.85 13.03
CA LEU A 60 15.50 14.16 14.31
C LEU A 60 16.39 13.79 15.51
N CYS A 61 17.52 13.12 15.27
CA CYS A 61 18.39 12.65 16.34
C CYS A 61 19.21 13.81 16.93
N ILE A 62 19.07 14.02 18.23
CA ILE A 62 19.84 15.03 18.99
C ILE A 62 21.09 14.44 19.66
N HIS A 63 21.48 13.21 19.30
CA HIS A 63 22.66 12.52 19.82
C HIS A 63 22.75 12.42 21.36
N CYS A 64 21.60 12.34 22.05
CA CYS A 64 21.54 12.23 23.51
C CYS A 64 21.98 10.86 24.08
N ASN A 65 22.14 9.85 23.21
CA ASN A 65 22.58 8.49 23.54
C ASN A 65 21.70 7.71 24.54
N LEU A 66 20.49 8.19 24.86
CA LEU A 66 19.53 7.49 25.73
C LEU A 66 19.15 6.10 25.18
N CYS A 67 18.94 6.01 23.86
CA CYS A 67 18.62 4.76 23.19
C CYS A 67 19.73 3.70 23.33
N LEU A 68 21.00 4.11 23.31
CA LEU A 68 22.15 3.21 23.48
C LEU A 68 22.13 2.60 24.88
N LYS A 69 21.84 3.40 25.92
CA LYS A 69 21.74 2.95 27.31
C LYS A 69 20.54 2.01 27.52
N ALA A 70 19.43 2.27 26.82
CA ALA A 70 18.23 1.44 26.91
C ALA A 70 18.36 0.10 26.17
N CYS A 71 19.18 0.01 25.12
CA CYS A 71 19.32 -1.19 24.30
C CYS A 71 20.18 -2.27 24.97
N LYS A 72 19.54 -3.18 25.72
CA LYS A 72 20.23 -4.31 26.38
C LYS A 72 20.88 -5.30 25.43
N GLN A 73 20.48 -5.32 24.15
CA GLN A 73 21.04 -6.22 23.13
C GLN A 73 22.32 -5.67 22.47
N GLY A 74 22.69 -4.41 22.73
CA GLY A 74 23.80 -3.77 22.02
C GLY A 74 23.56 -3.67 20.51
N ALA A 75 22.30 -3.53 20.09
CA ALA A 75 21.89 -3.49 18.69
C ALA A 75 21.96 -2.08 18.07
N LEU A 76 22.45 -1.08 18.81
CA LEU A 76 22.57 0.29 18.33
C LEU A 76 24.04 0.73 18.34
N ASP A 77 24.54 1.15 17.18
CA ASP A 77 25.93 1.53 16.96
C ASP A 77 26.01 2.86 16.20
N PRO A 78 26.51 3.95 16.81
CA PRO A 78 26.68 5.24 16.15
C PRO A 78 27.64 5.23 14.95
N SER A 79 28.52 4.24 14.82
CA SER A 79 29.40 4.07 13.66
C SER A 79 28.67 3.48 12.45
N ASN A 80 27.54 2.79 12.68
CA ASN A 80 26.65 2.32 11.62
C ASN A 80 25.83 3.51 11.09
N PRO A 81 25.87 3.81 9.77
CA PRO A 81 25.09 4.90 9.18
C PRO A 81 23.58 4.84 9.49
N ASN A 82 23.03 3.63 9.65
CA ASN A 82 21.63 3.37 9.94
C ASN A 82 21.32 3.22 11.44
N LEU A 83 22.34 3.37 12.30
CA LEU A 83 22.33 3.18 13.75
C LEU A 83 21.99 1.75 14.22
N ILE A 84 21.09 1.04 13.54
CA ILE A 84 20.48 -0.21 14.00
C ILE A 84 21.19 -1.40 13.35
N ASP A 85 21.76 -2.27 14.17
CA ASP A 85 22.16 -3.63 13.80
C ASP A 85 20.92 -4.54 13.83
N ARG A 86 20.48 -4.95 12.64
CA ARG A 86 19.24 -5.73 12.46
C ARG A 86 19.38 -7.19 12.90
N GLU A 87 20.59 -7.72 12.98
CA GLU A 87 20.82 -9.11 13.41
C GLU A 87 20.74 -9.24 14.93
N LYS A 88 21.11 -8.18 15.67
CA LYS A 88 21.02 -8.13 17.13
C LYS A 88 19.68 -7.59 17.65
N CYS A 89 18.97 -6.80 16.84
CA CYS A 89 17.75 -6.14 17.28
C CYS A 89 16.59 -7.15 17.43
N ILE A 90 16.12 -7.36 18.66
CA ILE A 90 14.93 -8.18 18.95
C ILE A 90 13.60 -7.41 18.91
N LEU A 91 13.66 -6.11 18.56
CA LEU A 91 12.49 -5.22 18.50
C LEU A 91 11.70 -5.13 19.83
N CYS A 92 12.41 -4.98 20.96
CA CYS A 92 11.78 -4.77 22.28
C CYS A 92 11.25 -3.33 22.49
N GLU A 93 11.52 -2.42 21.57
CA GLU A 93 11.00 -1.03 21.53
C GLU A 93 11.51 -0.08 22.62
N ASP A 94 12.27 -0.55 23.62
CA ASP A 94 12.84 0.28 24.70
C ASP A 94 13.55 1.55 24.17
N CYS A 95 14.32 1.39 23.10
CA CYS A 95 15.04 2.48 22.46
C CYS A 95 14.14 3.52 21.78
N ALA A 96 12.98 3.10 21.24
CA ALA A 96 12.00 3.99 20.64
C ALA A 96 11.20 4.73 21.74
N ASN A 97 10.79 4.00 22.78
CA ASN A 97 10.02 4.54 23.91
C ASN A 97 10.76 5.64 24.68
N ILE A 98 12.09 5.55 24.78
CA ILE A 98 12.90 6.57 25.45
C ILE A 98 13.38 7.70 24.52
N CYS A 99 13.08 7.64 23.22
CA CYS A 99 13.57 8.62 22.26
C CYS A 99 12.74 9.92 22.36
N PRO A 100 13.32 11.03 22.88
CA PRO A 100 12.54 12.24 23.15
C PRO A 100 12.05 12.94 21.88
N THR A 101 12.71 12.72 20.74
CA THR A 101 12.40 13.36 19.46
C THR A 101 11.65 12.44 18.49
N GLY A 102 11.43 11.18 18.85
CA GLY A 102 10.90 10.18 17.92
C GLY A 102 11.85 9.85 16.76
N ALA A 103 13.16 10.11 16.91
CA ALA A 103 14.15 9.71 15.91
C ALA A 103 14.22 8.19 15.72
N LEU A 104 13.90 7.40 16.75
CA LEU A 104 13.65 5.98 16.66
C LEU A 104 12.14 5.75 16.77
N GLU A 105 11.52 5.20 15.72
CA GLU A 105 10.08 5.04 15.62
C GLU A 105 9.75 3.60 15.20
N VAL A 106 8.78 2.97 15.88
CA VAL A 106 8.29 1.66 15.46
C VAL A 106 7.09 1.82 14.53
N LYS A 107 7.16 1.19 13.36
CA LYS A 107 6.05 1.07 12.41
C LYS A 107 5.38 -0.29 12.53
N GLY A 108 4.05 -0.28 12.54
CA GLY A 108 3.20 -1.44 12.78
C GLY A 108 2.76 -1.49 14.24
N LYS A 109 1.53 -1.09 14.50
CA LYS A 109 0.85 -1.16 15.78
C LYS A 109 -0.26 -2.20 15.66
N ASN A 110 -0.35 -3.09 16.65
CA ASN A 110 -1.53 -3.95 16.78
C ASN A 110 -2.70 -3.07 17.20
N MET A 111 -3.72 -2.99 16.35
CA MET A 111 -4.93 -2.23 16.60
C MET A 111 -6.15 -3.14 16.43
N THR A 112 -7.08 -3.02 17.36
CA THR A 112 -8.41 -3.62 17.25
C THR A 112 -9.26 -2.86 16.23
N VAL A 113 -10.30 -3.51 15.70
CA VAL A 113 -11.29 -2.85 14.85
C VAL A 113 -11.89 -1.63 15.57
N GLU A 114 -12.15 -1.71 16.87
CA GLU A 114 -12.64 -0.59 17.66
C GLU A 114 -11.69 0.61 17.66
N GLU A 115 -10.40 0.39 17.91
CA GLU A 115 -9.38 1.45 17.91
C GLU A 115 -9.29 2.13 16.53
N VAL A 116 -9.28 1.36 15.44
CA VAL A 116 -9.23 1.93 14.09
C VAL A 116 -10.50 2.71 13.80
N ILE A 117 -11.69 2.18 14.12
CA ILE A 117 -12.95 2.89 13.92
C ILE A 117 -12.99 4.20 14.70
N ASN A 118 -12.43 4.25 15.91
CA ASN A 118 -12.37 5.48 16.70
C ASN A 118 -11.46 6.55 16.08
N GLU A 119 -10.38 6.15 15.41
CA GLU A 119 -9.57 7.06 14.59
C GLU A 119 -10.33 7.53 13.35
N LEU A 120 -10.98 6.62 12.62
CA LEU A 120 -11.72 6.92 11.38
C LEU A 120 -12.91 7.86 11.62
N LYS A 121 -13.59 7.75 12.76
CA LYS A 121 -14.72 8.63 13.14
C LYS A 121 -14.32 10.10 13.19
N LYS A 122 -13.05 10.42 13.44
CA LYS A 122 -12.58 11.81 13.53
C LYS A 122 -12.75 12.58 12.21
N ASP A 123 -12.91 11.87 11.09
CA ASP A 123 -13.13 12.45 9.76
C ASP A 123 -14.54 12.18 9.18
N GLU A 124 -15.45 11.59 9.96
CA GLU A 124 -16.79 11.17 9.48
C GLU A 124 -17.55 12.29 8.75
N SER A 125 -17.46 13.51 9.27
CA SER A 125 -18.12 14.67 8.66
C SER A 125 -17.58 15.00 7.24
N TYR A 126 -16.31 14.70 6.95
CA TYR A 126 -15.75 14.87 5.62
C TYR A 126 -16.25 13.80 4.65
N TYR A 127 -16.37 12.55 5.10
CA TYR A 127 -16.88 11.45 4.27
C TYR A 127 -18.28 11.79 3.76
N HIS A 128 -19.19 12.19 4.64
CA HIS A 128 -20.57 12.52 4.27
C HIS A 128 -20.67 13.74 3.34
N ARG A 129 -19.84 14.78 3.54
CA ARG A 129 -19.89 16.00 2.71
C ARG A 129 -19.29 15.82 1.32
N SER A 130 -18.30 14.93 1.18
CA SER A 130 -17.55 14.75 -0.06
C SER A 130 -17.93 13.49 -0.84
N ASN A 131 -18.90 12.71 -0.33
CA ASN A 131 -19.17 11.35 -0.79
C ASN A 131 -17.92 10.45 -0.76
N GLY A 132 -17.07 10.70 0.24
CA GLY A 132 -15.83 9.97 0.48
C GLY A 132 -15.98 8.85 1.50
N GLY A 133 -14.88 8.48 2.15
CA GLY A 133 -14.91 7.36 3.10
C GLY A 133 -13.51 6.88 3.48
N ILE A 134 -13.29 5.57 3.43
CA ILE A 134 -12.03 4.97 3.86
C ILE A 134 -11.38 4.14 2.76
N THR A 135 -10.07 4.06 2.76
CA THR A 135 -9.31 3.17 1.86
C THR A 135 -8.41 2.26 2.69
N LEU A 136 -8.47 0.96 2.44
CA LEU A 136 -7.46 0.03 2.95
C LEU A 136 -6.27 0.00 1.98
N SER A 137 -5.07 0.22 2.49
CA SER A 137 -3.83 0.26 1.69
C SER A 137 -2.64 -0.27 2.50
N GLY A 138 -1.42 0.01 2.06
CA GLY A 138 -0.18 -0.21 2.80
C GLY A 138 0.72 -1.22 2.13
N GLY A 139 0.68 -2.45 2.62
CA GLY A 139 1.18 -3.61 1.92
C GLY A 139 0.06 -4.20 1.06
N GLU A 140 -0.26 -5.46 1.30
CA GLU A 140 -1.43 -6.12 0.74
C GLU A 140 -2.47 -6.35 1.84
N ALA A 141 -3.53 -5.55 1.85
CA ALA A 141 -4.58 -5.62 2.86
C ALA A 141 -5.23 -7.01 2.93
N LEU A 142 -5.25 -7.77 1.82
CA LEU A 142 -5.77 -9.14 1.80
C LEU A 142 -4.93 -10.15 2.60
N MET A 143 -3.68 -9.81 3.00
CA MET A 143 -2.92 -10.63 3.97
C MET A 143 -3.52 -10.62 5.37
N GLN A 144 -4.36 -9.63 5.68
CA GLN A 144 -5.05 -9.48 6.96
C GLN A 144 -6.59 -9.62 6.80
N ALA A 145 -7.02 -10.52 5.91
CA ALA A 145 -8.41 -10.61 5.43
C ALA A 145 -9.48 -10.63 6.54
N ASP A 146 -9.28 -11.37 7.62
CA ASP A 146 -10.27 -11.43 8.69
C ASP A 146 -10.39 -10.09 9.43
N PHE A 147 -9.29 -9.38 9.65
CA PHE A 147 -9.31 -8.05 10.26
C PHE A 147 -9.98 -7.04 9.31
N CYS A 148 -9.58 -7.06 8.04
CA CYS A 148 -10.17 -6.21 7.00
C CYS A 148 -11.69 -6.41 6.90
N ARG A 149 -12.16 -7.66 6.92
CA ARG A 149 -13.60 -7.98 6.89
C ARG A 149 -14.36 -7.33 8.04
N GLU A 150 -13.90 -7.49 9.28
CA GLU A 150 -14.59 -6.94 10.45
C GLU A 150 -14.53 -5.41 10.49
N LEU A 151 -13.40 -4.82 10.08
CA LEU A 151 -13.28 -3.38 9.93
C LEU A 151 -14.25 -2.83 8.87
N LEU A 152 -14.31 -3.46 7.69
CA LEU A 152 -15.20 -3.03 6.61
C LEU A 152 -16.67 -3.20 6.97
N LYS A 153 -17.07 -4.27 7.66
CA LYS A 153 -18.42 -4.41 8.22
C LYS A 153 -18.76 -3.23 9.15
N ALA A 154 -17.82 -2.84 10.01
CA ALA A 154 -18.00 -1.68 10.90
C ALA A 154 -18.11 -0.35 10.16
N CYS A 155 -17.36 -0.15 9.07
CA CYS A 155 -17.46 1.02 8.19
C CYS A 155 -18.80 1.05 7.45
N LYS A 156 -19.21 -0.08 6.86
CA LYS A 156 -20.50 -0.22 6.15
C LYS A 156 -21.70 0.01 7.05
N ALA A 157 -21.66 -0.45 8.30
CA ALA A 157 -22.71 -0.19 9.28
C ALA A 157 -22.90 1.31 9.61
N ARG A 158 -21.93 2.15 9.23
CA ARG A 158 -21.98 3.62 9.38
C ARG A 158 -22.30 4.34 8.07
N GLY A 159 -22.53 3.59 6.99
CA GLY A 159 -22.78 4.16 5.66
C GLY A 159 -21.57 4.85 5.03
N TRP A 160 -20.34 4.53 5.47
CA TRP A 160 -19.13 5.06 4.85
C TRP A 160 -18.79 4.29 3.58
N HIS A 161 -18.40 5.00 2.53
CA HIS A 161 -17.85 4.38 1.33
C HIS A 161 -16.53 3.67 1.67
N THR A 162 -16.32 2.50 1.10
CA THR A 162 -15.15 1.65 1.34
C THR A 162 -14.38 1.41 0.05
N ALA A 163 -13.08 1.64 0.07
CA ALA A 163 -12.20 1.28 -1.04
C ALA A 163 -11.02 0.44 -0.54
N ILE A 164 -10.37 -0.23 -1.48
CA ILE A 164 -9.14 -0.99 -1.23
C ILE A 164 -8.17 -0.75 -2.38
N GLU A 165 -6.92 -0.45 -2.03
CA GLU A 165 -5.78 -0.59 -2.94
C GLU A 165 -5.19 -1.98 -2.74
N THR A 166 -5.10 -2.75 -3.82
CA THR A 166 -4.66 -4.16 -3.75
C THR A 166 -3.83 -4.56 -4.96
N GLU A 167 -2.86 -5.43 -4.71
CA GLU A 167 -2.07 -6.13 -5.72
C GLU A 167 -2.87 -7.29 -6.34
N GLY A 168 -3.96 -7.73 -5.68
CA GLY A 168 -4.70 -8.93 -6.06
C GLY A 168 -3.95 -10.24 -5.80
N TYR A 169 -2.80 -10.21 -5.12
CA TYR A 169 -2.02 -11.40 -4.78
C TYR A 169 -2.48 -11.99 -3.43
N ALA A 170 -3.56 -12.78 -3.46
CA ALA A 170 -4.14 -13.39 -2.26
C ALA A 170 -4.83 -14.73 -2.58
N SER A 171 -5.25 -15.44 -1.52
CA SER A 171 -6.11 -16.61 -1.69
C SER A 171 -7.52 -16.18 -2.12
N LYS A 172 -8.23 -17.05 -2.85
CA LYS A 172 -9.64 -16.83 -3.20
C LYS A 172 -10.53 -16.65 -1.96
N ASP A 173 -10.21 -17.35 -0.86
CA ASP A 173 -10.89 -17.20 0.43
C ASP A 173 -10.75 -15.77 0.98
N ALA A 174 -9.54 -15.20 0.97
CA ALA A 174 -9.32 -13.82 1.41
C ALA A 174 -10.12 -12.81 0.57
N ILE A 175 -10.15 -12.99 -0.75
CA ILE A 175 -10.91 -12.14 -1.68
C ILE A 175 -12.41 -12.24 -1.38
N ASN A 176 -12.96 -13.46 -1.30
CA ASN A 176 -14.38 -13.69 -1.03
C ASN A 176 -14.81 -13.19 0.36
N LYS A 177 -13.90 -13.17 1.34
CA LYS A 177 -14.16 -12.60 2.66
C LYS A 177 -14.23 -11.08 2.65
N VAL A 178 -13.42 -10.40 1.84
CA VAL A 178 -13.20 -8.95 1.92
C VAL A 178 -13.99 -8.19 0.86
N MET A 179 -13.93 -8.60 -0.41
CA MET A 179 -14.48 -7.82 -1.54
C MET A 179 -16.00 -7.55 -1.46
N PRO A 180 -16.86 -8.40 -0.87
CA PRO A 180 -18.28 -8.06 -0.70
C PRO A 180 -18.55 -6.81 0.14
N TYR A 181 -17.57 -6.37 0.93
CA TYR A 181 -17.66 -5.17 1.77
C TYR A 181 -16.88 -3.97 1.20
N ILE A 182 -16.47 -4.05 -0.06
CA ILE A 182 -15.76 -2.98 -0.78
C ILE A 182 -16.72 -2.37 -1.81
N ASP A 183 -16.74 -1.04 -1.90
CA ASP A 183 -17.45 -0.32 -2.97
C ASP A 183 -16.57 -0.14 -4.21
N LEU A 184 -15.26 0.08 -4.01
CA LEU A 184 -14.28 0.31 -5.08
C LEU A 184 -12.97 -0.44 -4.81
N ALA A 185 -12.55 -1.29 -5.74
CA ALA A 185 -11.21 -1.85 -5.78
C ALA A 185 -10.32 -1.07 -6.75
N LEU A 186 -9.21 -0.57 -6.24
CA LEU A 186 -8.10 0.01 -6.97
C LEU A 186 -7.05 -1.10 -7.16
N LEU A 187 -7.13 -1.83 -8.28
CA LEU A 187 -6.36 -3.05 -8.53
C LEU A 187 -5.14 -2.78 -9.40
N ASP A 188 -3.95 -3.10 -8.88
CA ASP A 188 -2.69 -2.84 -9.58
C ASP A 188 -2.41 -3.85 -10.70
N CYS A 189 -2.04 -3.35 -11.88
CA CYS A 189 -1.49 -4.11 -12.99
C CYS A 189 -0.06 -3.60 -13.28
N LYS A 190 0.95 -4.32 -12.77
CA LYS A 190 2.35 -3.87 -12.81
C LYS A 190 3.16 -4.31 -14.02
N ALA A 191 2.83 -5.44 -14.62
CA ALA A 191 3.44 -5.92 -15.86
C ALA A 191 2.59 -7.05 -16.43
N SER A 192 2.46 -7.08 -17.76
CA SER A 192 1.87 -8.17 -18.51
C SER A 192 2.81 -9.37 -18.62
N ASN A 193 4.10 -9.12 -18.87
CA ASN A 193 5.10 -10.18 -18.97
C ASN A 193 5.42 -10.76 -17.58
N ASP A 194 5.21 -12.07 -17.39
CA ASP A 194 5.39 -12.75 -16.09
C ASP A 194 6.85 -12.75 -15.61
N GLU A 195 7.83 -12.81 -16.52
CA GLU A 195 9.25 -12.77 -16.16
C GLU A 195 9.70 -11.36 -15.76
N ILE A 196 9.19 -10.32 -16.45
CA ILE A 196 9.37 -8.93 -16.02
C ILE A 196 8.72 -8.74 -14.64
N HIS A 197 7.51 -9.24 -14.44
CA HIS A 197 6.80 -9.14 -13.17
C HIS A 197 7.60 -9.79 -12.03
N LYS A 198 8.05 -11.04 -12.20
CA LYS A 198 8.87 -11.75 -11.20
C LYS A 198 10.16 -11.00 -10.89
N LYS A 199 10.87 -10.54 -11.91
CA LYS A 199 12.14 -9.82 -11.75
C LYS A 199 11.97 -8.58 -10.86
N TRP A 200 10.89 -7.83 -11.06
CA TRP A 200 10.72 -6.52 -10.43
C TRP A 200 9.86 -6.52 -9.17
N THR A 201 9.03 -7.54 -8.97
CA THR A 201 8.11 -7.65 -7.83
C THR A 201 8.36 -8.88 -6.95
N GLY A 202 9.16 -9.84 -7.40
CA GLY A 202 9.48 -11.07 -6.67
C GLY A 202 8.46 -12.20 -6.81
N VAL A 203 7.32 -11.99 -7.49
CA VAL A 203 6.27 -13.02 -7.66
C VAL A 203 5.75 -13.07 -9.09
N SER A 204 5.09 -14.17 -9.45
CA SER A 204 4.37 -14.33 -10.73
C SER A 204 3.08 -13.50 -10.76
N ASN A 205 2.73 -12.94 -11.92
CA ASN A 205 1.45 -12.24 -12.11
C ASN A 205 0.26 -13.17 -12.38
N LYS A 206 0.49 -14.49 -12.52
CA LYS A 206 -0.57 -15.45 -12.88
C LYS A 206 -1.71 -15.46 -11.88
N LEU A 207 -1.39 -15.55 -10.58
CA LEU A 207 -2.40 -15.52 -9.51
C LEU A 207 -3.16 -14.18 -9.49
N ILE A 208 -2.47 -13.06 -9.70
CA ILE A 208 -3.08 -11.72 -9.76
C ILE A 208 -4.07 -11.66 -10.91
N ARG A 209 -3.71 -12.18 -12.09
CA ARG A 209 -4.58 -12.24 -13.26
C ARG A 209 -5.81 -13.10 -13.02
N GLU A 210 -5.64 -14.28 -12.43
CA GLU A 210 -6.77 -15.15 -12.05
C GLU A 210 -7.70 -14.44 -11.06
N ASN A 211 -7.13 -13.80 -10.05
CA ASN A 211 -7.88 -13.07 -9.04
C ASN A 211 -8.55 -11.80 -9.57
N SER A 212 -8.00 -11.17 -10.61
CA SER A 212 -8.60 -9.98 -11.25
C SER A 212 -10.00 -10.29 -11.78
N TYR A 213 -10.21 -11.49 -12.36
CA TYR A 213 -11.54 -11.94 -12.79
C TYR A 213 -12.51 -12.06 -11.60
N LEU A 214 -12.06 -12.62 -10.49
CA LEU A 214 -12.90 -12.77 -9.29
C LEU A 214 -13.23 -11.42 -8.65
N ILE A 215 -12.25 -10.51 -8.56
CA ILE A 215 -12.41 -9.20 -7.92
C ILE A 215 -13.41 -8.35 -8.70
N GLN A 216 -13.24 -8.18 -10.02
CA GLN A 216 -14.18 -7.39 -10.83
C GLN A 216 -15.59 -7.99 -10.87
N ASP A 217 -15.72 -9.29 -10.60
CA ASP A 217 -17.04 -9.90 -10.52
C ASP A 217 -17.83 -9.53 -9.26
N ILE A 218 -17.13 -9.24 -8.15
CA ILE A 218 -17.71 -8.95 -6.85
C ILE A 218 -17.86 -7.44 -6.61
N THR A 219 -16.85 -6.65 -6.98
CA THR A 219 -16.77 -5.21 -6.68
C THR A 219 -16.45 -4.39 -7.92
N HIS A 220 -16.95 -3.16 -7.95
CA HIS A 220 -16.50 -2.19 -8.96
C HIS A 220 -14.98 -2.02 -8.86
N THR A 221 -14.32 -2.07 -10.01
CA THR A 221 -12.86 -2.18 -10.10
C THR A 221 -12.30 -1.20 -11.12
N ILE A 222 -11.33 -0.41 -10.70
CA ILE A 222 -10.47 0.42 -11.54
C ILE A 222 -9.10 -0.24 -11.56
N ILE A 223 -8.53 -0.40 -12.75
CA ILE A 223 -7.17 -0.92 -12.89
C ILE A 223 -6.18 0.23 -12.77
N ARG A 224 -5.11 0.06 -12.01
CA ARG A 224 -4.06 1.07 -11.87
C ARG A 224 -2.74 0.53 -12.40
N ILE A 225 -2.03 1.32 -13.19
CA ILE A 225 -0.76 0.94 -13.82
C ILE A 225 0.35 1.84 -13.28
N PRO A 226 1.09 1.41 -12.24
CA PRO A 226 2.34 2.03 -11.86
C PRO A 226 3.31 2.02 -13.03
N THR A 227 3.57 3.18 -13.61
CA THR A 227 4.34 3.32 -14.86
C THR A 227 5.77 3.65 -14.55
N ILE A 228 6.60 2.62 -14.60
CA ILE A 228 7.97 2.62 -14.15
C ILE A 228 8.90 2.67 -15.36
N PRO A 229 9.75 3.71 -15.48
CA PRO A 229 10.72 3.82 -16.55
C PRO A 229 11.58 2.57 -16.66
N THR A 230 11.87 2.13 -17.88
CA THR A 230 12.70 0.94 -18.19
C THR A 230 12.13 -0.41 -17.73
N VAL A 231 10.93 -0.43 -17.14
CA VAL A 231 10.28 -1.66 -16.67
C VAL A 231 9.04 -1.99 -17.48
N ASN A 232 8.06 -1.08 -17.49
CA ASN A 232 6.75 -1.32 -18.11
C ASN A 232 6.18 -0.09 -18.82
N SER A 233 6.99 0.95 -19.01
CA SER A 233 6.54 2.21 -19.59
C SER A 233 6.52 2.20 -21.12
N ASP A 234 6.92 1.12 -21.80
CA ASP A 234 6.91 1.08 -23.26
C ASP A 234 5.51 0.74 -23.84
N ILE A 235 5.31 1.12 -25.10
CA ILE A 235 4.01 0.99 -25.79
C ILE A 235 3.59 -0.48 -25.95
N ASN A 236 4.55 -1.40 -26.15
CA ASN A 236 4.20 -2.80 -26.39
C ASN A 236 3.75 -3.47 -25.08
N GLU A 237 4.45 -3.21 -23.98
CA GLU A 237 4.02 -3.69 -22.67
C GLU A 237 2.63 -3.14 -22.31
N TYR A 238 2.36 -1.87 -22.61
CA TYR A 238 1.02 -1.29 -22.43
C TYR A 238 -0.06 -1.97 -23.27
N ARG A 239 0.21 -2.25 -24.56
CA ARG A 239 -0.72 -3.00 -25.41
C ARG A 239 -1.03 -4.38 -24.83
N ASP A 240 -0.02 -5.06 -24.30
CA ASP A 240 -0.20 -6.38 -23.70
C ASP A 240 -0.96 -6.32 -22.38
N MET A 241 -0.74 -5.30 -21.55
CA MET A 241 -1.55 -5.04 -20.35
C MET A 241 -3.01 -4.73 -20.72
N ILE A 242 -3.25 -3.85 -21.70
CA ILE A 242 -4.59 -3.50 -22.19
C ILE A 242 -5.29 -4.74 -22.75
N LYS A 243 -4.59 -5.59 -23.52
CA LYS A 243 -5.15 -6.84 -24.05
C LYS A 243 -5.65 -7.75 -22.94
N PHE A 244 -4.92 -7.85 -21.83
CA PHE A 244 -5.39 -8.55 -20.64
C PHE A 244 -6.58 -7.82 -20.00
N ILE A 245 -6.52 -6.51 -19.78
CA ILE A 245 -7.61 -5.76 -19.13
C ILE A 245 -8.91 -5.85 -19.93
N LYS A 246 -8.85 -5.93 -21.27
CA LYS A 246 -10.01 -6.17 -22.14
C LYS A 246 -10.75 -7.49 -21.87
N THR A 247 -10.10 -8.47 -21.25
CA THR A 247 -10.77 -9.71 -20.86
C THR A 247 -11.57 -9.57 -19.57
N LEU A 248 -11.50 -8.42 -18.88
CA LEU A 248 -12.25 -8.10 -17.66
C LEU A 248 -13.50 -7.25 -18.01
N PRO A 249 -14.66 -7.86 -18.33
CA PRO A 249 -15.80 -7.15 -18.93
C PRO A 249 -16.40 -6.00 -18.11
N LYS A 250 -16.28 -6.00 -16.78
CA LYS A 250 -16.82 -4.96 -15.90
C LYS A 250 -15.84 -3.82 -15.64
N VAL A 251 -14.57 -3.97 -16.01
CA VAL A 251 -13.57 -2.90 -15.93
C VAL A 251 -13.78 -1.94 -17.10
N LYS A 252 -13.87 -0.64 -16.80
CA LYS A 252 -14.07 0.44 -17.79
C LYS A 252 -13.04 1.55 -17.68
N GLU A 253 -12.24 1.55 -16.62
CA GLU A 253 -11.38 2.65 -16.26
C GLU A 253 -10.00 2.14 -15.86
N ILE A 254 -8.99 2.87 -16.34
CA ILE A 254 -7.57 2.61 -16.09
C ILE A 254 -6.91 3.91 -15.61
N HIS A 255 -6.21 3.86 -14.48
CA HIS A 255 -5.37 4.96 -14.01
C HIS A 255 -3.91 4.68 -14.31
N ILE A 256 -3.27 5.61 -15.02
CA ILE A 256 -1.82 5.60 -15.24
C ILE A 256 -1.18 6.32 -14.05
N LEU A 257 -0.28 5.66 -13.33
CA LEU A 257 0.41 6.26 -12.19
C LEU A 257 1.89 6.50 -12.54
N PRO A 258 2.28 7.71 -12.97
CA PRO A 258 3.68 8.00 -13.28
C PRO A 258 4.58 7.80 -12.06
N TYR A 259 5.70 7.12 -12.27
CA TYR A 259 6.68 6.90 -11.21
C TYR A 259 7.16 8.19 -10.55
N HIS A 260 7.26 8.15 -9.22
CA HIS A 260 7.93 9.13 -8.38
C HIS A 260 8.84 8.43 -7.36
N ASN A 261 9.92 9.07 -6.93
CA ASN A 261 10.86 8.51 -5.97
C ASN A 261 10.51 8.83 -4.50
N TYR A 262 9.25 9.17 -4.17
CA TYR A 262 8.85 9.55 -2.82
C TYR A 262 9.12 8.49 -1.75
N GLY A 263 9.13 7.20 -2.13
CA GLY A 263 9.47 6.09 -1.23
C GLY A 263 10.96 5.99 -0.87
N GLU A 264 11.86 6.60 -1.64
CA GLU A 264 13.32 6.41 -1.52
C GLU A 264 13.84 6.69 -0.10
N LYS A 265 13.38 7.79 0.51
CA LYS A 265 13.77 8.15 1.89
C LYS A 265 13.37 7.09 2.91
N LYS A 266 12.26 6.38 2.72
CA LYS A 266 11.80 5.34 3.66
C LYS A 266 12.72 4.12 3.67
N TYR A 267 13.36 3.80 2.54
CA TYR A 267 14.39 2.76 2.49
C TYR A 267 15.59 3.13 3.36
N GLU A 268 16.05 4.39 3.29
CA GLU A 268 17.13 4.90 4.15
C GLU A 268 16.77 4.78 5.64
N LEU A 269 15.55 5.18 6.03
CA LEU A 269 15.07 5.06 7.42
C LEU A 269 15.07 3.61 7.94
N LEU A 270 14.92 2.64 7.04
CA LEU A 270 14.94 1.21 7.36
C LEU A 270 16.34 0.60 7.26
N GLY A 271 17.32 1.32 6.73
CA GLY A 271 18.66 0.81 6.41
C GLY A 271 18.66 -0.18 5.25
N ARG A 272 17.81 0.06 4.23
CA ARG A 272 17.67 -0.77 3.04
C ARG A 272 18.15 -0.04 1.80
N ASP A 273 18.63 -0.80 0.82
CA ASP A 273 18.94 -0.25 -0.49
C ASP A 273 17.70 -0.07 -1.36
N TYR A 274 17.51 1.15 -1.87
CA TYR A 274 16.56 1.42 -2.92
C TYR A 274 17.12 0.99 -4.29
N LYS A 275 16.39 0.16 -5.04
CA LYS A 275 16.90 -0.47 -6.27
C LYS A 275 16.83 0.45 -7.50
N LEU A 276 15.99 1.49 -7.47
CA LEU A 276 15.78 2.40 -8.59
C LEU A 276 16.47 3.76 -8.39
N LYS A 277 17.60 3.78 -7.67
CA LYS A 277 18.43 4.99 -7.51
C LYS A 277 18.73 5.57 -8.89
N ASN A 278 18.59 6.89 -9.03
CA ASN A 278 18.87 7.65 -10.26
C ASN A 278 17.95 7.36 -11.46
N ILE A 279 16.83 6.65 -11.28
CA ILE A 279 15.82 6.55 -12.34
C ILE A 279 14.99 7.84 -12.36
N GLY A 280 15.01 8.53 -13.50
CA GLY A 280 14.21 9.73 -13.73
C GLY A 280 12.72 9.44 -13.89
N LYS A 281 11.89 10.48 -13.97
CA LYS A 281 10.46 10.31 -14.28
C LYS A 281 10.29 9.90 -15.75
N VAL A 282 9.16 9.27 -16.06
CA VAL A 282 8.72 9.09 -17.45
C VAL A 282 8.39 10.47 -18.02
N ASP A 283 8.79 10.73 -19.26
CA ASP A 283 8.49 11.98 -19.95
C ASP A 283 6.98 12.21 -20.06
N GLU A 284 6.52 13.44 -19.80
CA GLU A 284 5.09 13.78 -19.77
C GLU A 284 4.42 13.55 -21.13
N LYS A 285 5.11 13.84 -22.25
CA LYS A 285 4.56 13.57 -23.59
C LYS A 285 4.43 12.07 -23.83
N HIS A 286 5.31 11.28 -23.24
CA HIS A 286 5.21 9.82 -23.31
C HIS A 286 4.03 9.29 -22.48
N ILE A 287 3.82 9.81 -21.27
CA ILE A 287 2.62 9.48 -20.47
C ILE A 287 1.34 9.83 -21.22
N GLU A 288 1.27 10.99 -21.88
CA GLU A 288 0.10 11.38 -22.66
C GLU A 288 -0.14 10.45 -23.86
N LYS A 289 0.92 9.96 -24.51
CA LYS A 289 0.79 8.93 -25.56
C LYS A 289 0.24 7.61 -25.02
N LEU A 290 0.65 7.20 -23.83
CA LEU A 290 0.12 6.00 -23.17
C LEU A 290 -1.35 6.17 -22.81
N LYS A 291 -1.74 7.36 -22.34
CA LYS A 291 -3.15 7.72 -22.11
C LYS A 291 -3.97 7.60 -23.40
N GLN A 292 -3.53 8.24 -24.48
CA GLN A 292 -4.21 8.16 -25.78
C GLN A 292 -4.34 6.72 -26.29
N LEU A 293 -3.32 5.88 -26.06
CA LEU A 293 -3.39 4.46 -26.37
C LEU A 293 -4.51 3.78 -25.58
N VAL A 294 -4.56 3.97 -24.27
CA VAL A 294 -5.62 3.41 -23.40
C VAL A 294 -7.01 3.87 -23.86
N GLU A 295 -7.19 5.16 -24.13
CA GLU A 295 -8.47 5.74 -24.57
C GLU A 295 -8.91 5.22 -25.94
N SER A 296 -7.98 5.09 -26.90
CA SER A 296 -8.26 4.53 -28.23
C SER A 296 -8.71 3.08 -28.20
N GLU A 297 -8.40 2.37 -27.13
CA GLU A 297 -8.81 0.98 -26.91
C GLU A 297 -10.16 0.86 -26.19
N GLY A 298 -10.80 1.99 -25.84
CA GLY A 298 -12.17 2.08 -25.33
C GLY A 298 -12.30 2.21 -23.81
N PHE A 299 -11.21 2.52 -23.09
CA PHE A 299 -11.21 2.74 -21.64
C PHE A 299 -11.24 4.23 -21.29
N ILE A 300 -11.86 4.55 -20.15
CA ILE A 300 -11.65 5.84 -19.49
C ILE A 300 -10.23 5.82 -18.90
N CYS A 301 -9.44 6.87 -19.15
CA CYS A 301 -8.08 6.95 -18.65
C CYS A 301 -7.82 8.23 -17.86
N GLU A 302 -7.33 8.06 -16.63
CA GLU A 302 -6.84 9.16 -15.80
C GLU A 302 -5.33 9.05 -15.59
N ILE A 303 -4.65 10.19 -15.47
CA ILE A 303 -3.22 10.24 -15.11
C ILE A 303 -3.16 10.69 -13.66
N GLY A 304 -2.51 9.87 -12.83
CA GLY A 304 -2.61 9.96 -11.38
C GLY A 304 -3.75 9.09 -10.85
N GLY A 305 -3.79 9.00 -9.53
CA GLY A 305 -5.01 8.70 -8.78
C GLY A 305 -5.29 9.91 -7.93
#